data_AF-A0AA50ZWD0-F1
#
_entry.id   AF-A0AA50ZWD0-F1
#
_cell.length_a   1.000
_cell.length_b   1.000
_cell.length_c   1.000
_cell.angle_alpha   90.00
_cell.angle_beta   90.00
_cell.angle_gamma   90.00
#
_symmetry.space_group_name_H-M   'P 1'
#
loop_
_entity.id
_entity.type
_entity.pdbx_description
1 polymer ?
#
loop_
_entity_poly.entity_id
_entity_poly.type
_entity_poly.pdbx_seq_one_letter_code
_entity_poly.pdbx_strand_id
1 'polypeptide(L)'
;NSGDYIQAVLDRNIAENISRVLYPNDNFFEGKELRLRQEYFMCAATLQDIIRRYKASKFGSREAVRTTFDSLPEKVAIQLNDTHPALAIPELLRILIDIEKLPYEEAWDLVVRSCAYTNHTVLPEALERWPCSMLENVLPRHMQLIYHINFLHLQEVQKRWPGDSDRMRRMSLIEEEGEKRVNMANLCVVGSHAVNGVAAIHSEILKATVFRDFYEMWPHKFQNKTNGITPRRWLLLCNPGCRPHRREDRRRVDVAPRQAAGAQALGEGPVVPARRDEGEAGEQAEAGGADRARHGRAHQPGVHVRRAGEAHPRVQAPAAQHPARHDAVQPHQARPRRRQHAAHRHDRRQGGARLLHRQADDRAGLRRRQH
;
A
#
# COMPACT_ATOMS: atom_id res chain seq x y z
N ASN A 1 33.71 25.91 -2.02
CA ASN A 1 34.94 26.20 -2.78
C ASN A 1 36.21 25.53 -2.22
N SER A 2 36.11 24.65 -1.22
CA SER A 2 37.26 24.01 -0.54
C SER A 2 37.87 22.81 -1.29
N GLY A 3 37.42 22.49 -2.50
CA GLY A 3 37.96 21.39 -3.31
C GLY A 3 37.56 19.97 -2.88
N ASP A 4 36.57 19.81 -1.98
CA ASP A 4 36.12 18.50 -1.52
C ASP A 4 35.10 17.87 -2.47
N TYR A 5 35.60 17.37 -3.61
CA TYR A 5 34.79 16.74 -4.64
C TYR A 5 34.15 15.43 -4.16
N ILE A 6 34.76 14.74 -3.19
CA ILE A 6 34.22 13.49 -2.64
C ILE A 6 32.96 13.80 -1.84
N GLN A 7 33.02 14.79 -0.95
CA GLN A 7 31.85 15.18 -0.17
C GLN A 7 30.69 15.67 -1.05
N ALA A 8 30.97 16.43 -2.10
CA ALA A 8 29.95 16.87 -3.05
C ALA A 8 29.21 15.70 -3.74
N VAL A 9 29.93 14.61 -4.06
CA VAL A 9 29.34 13.39 -4.64
C VAL A 9 28.52 12.63 -3.58
N LEU A 10 28.98 12.59 -2.32
CA LEU A 10 28.24 11.99 -1.21
C LEU A 10 26.92 12.72 -0.96
N ASP A 11 26.93 14.05 -0.91
CA ASP A 11 25.74 14.88 -0.69
C ASP A 11 24.70 14.65 -1.79
N ARG A 12 25.14 14.56 -3.06
CA ARG A 12 24.26 14.19 -4.18
C ARG A 12 23.63 12.82 -3.99
N ASN A 13 24.42 11.82 -3.62
CA ASN A 13 23.93 10.45 -3.41
C ASN A 13 22.90 10.39 -2.27
N ILE A 14 23.12 11.13 -1.17
CA ILE A 14 22.20 11.21 -0.04
C ILE A 14 20.87 11.83 -0.48
N ALA A 15 20.90 12.90 -1.26
CA ALA A 15 19.68 13.51 -1.79
C ALA A 15 18.93 12.59 -2.76
N GLU A 16 19.65 11.93 -3.67
CA GLU A 16 19.05 11.01 -4.65
C GLU A 16 18.41 9.78 -4.00
N ASN A 17 18.94 9.31 -2.86
CA ASN A 17 18.40 8.16 -2.13
C ASN A 17 16.89 8.27 -1.81
N ILE A 18 16.37 9.50 -1.67
CA ILE A 18 14.94 9.76 -1.46
C ILE A 18 14.09 9.18 -2.61
N SER A 19 14.57 9.18 -3.85
CA SER A 19 13.78 8.73 -5.01
C SER A 19 14.25 7.40 -5.61
N ARG A 20 15.20 6.70 -4.98
CA ARG A 20 15.83 5.49 -5.55
C ARG A 20 15.01 4.21 -5.39
N VAL A 21 14.31 4.03 -4.28
CA VAL A 21 13.62 2.77 -3.95
C VAL A 21 12.22 3.05 -3.41
N LEU A 22 11.23 2.28 -3.89
CA LEU A 22 9.87 2.28 -3.37
C LEU A 22 9.80 1.38 -2.12
N TYR A 23 9.28 1.91 -1.01
CA TYR A 23 9.19 1.24 0.30
C TYR A 23 10.55 0.71 0.80
N PRO A 24 11.48 1.58 1.23
CA PRO A 24 12.73 1.16 1.82
C PRO A 24 12.45 0.31 3.08
N ASN A 25 13.37 -0.61 3.39
CA ASN A 25 13.27 -1.46 4.56
C ASN A 25 13.28 -0.60 5.84
N ASP A 26 12.18 -0.59 6.57
CA ASP A 26 11.94 0.24 7.75
C ASP A 26 12.12 -0.51 9.08
N ASN A 27 12.78 -1.67 9.05
CA ASN A 27 13.15 -2.41 10.25
C ASN A 27 14.24 -1.71 11.09
N PHE A 28 14.98 -0.77 10.50
CA PHE A 28 16.03 -0.01 11.15
C PHE A 28 15.69 1.48 11.16
N PHE A 29 16.29 2.24 12.08
CA PHE A 29 16.00 3.66 12.29
C PHE A 29 16.24 4.49 11.03
N GLU A 30 17.35 4.24 10.33
CA GLU A 30 17.73 4.94 9.11
C GLU A 30 16.73 4.70 7.97
N GLY A 31 16.16 3.50 7.90
CA GLY A 31 15.12 3.14 6.94
C GLY A 31 13.80 3.84 7.21
N LYS A 32 13.42 3.94 8.49
CA LYS A 32 12.25 4.72 8.93
C LYS A 32 12.41 6.20 8.62
N GLU A 33 13.57 6.77 8.95
CA GLU A 33 13.86 8.17 8.67
C GLU A 33 13.88 8.46 7.17
N LEU A 34 14.43 7.56 6.35
CA LEU A 34 14.38 7.67 4.90
C LEU A 34 12.93 7.66 4.39
N ARG A 35 12.10 6.73 4.87
CA ARG A 35 10.67 6.67 4.50
C ARG A 35 9.93 7.98 4.87
N LEU A 36 10.16 8.51 6.07
CA LEU A 36 9.59 9.80 6.49
C LEU A 36 10.02 10.94 5.56
N ARG A 37 11.31 10.97 5.17
CA ARG A 37 11.83 11.95 4.20
C ARG A 37 11.20 11.80 2.83
N GLN A 38 10.94 10.58 2.37
CA GLN A 38 10.24 10.32 1.10
C GLN A 38 8.82 10.87 1.12
N GLU A 39 8.05 10.55 2.17
CA GLU A 39 6.68 11.01 2.36
C GLU A 39 6.63 12.54 2.41
N TYR A 40 7.51 13.17 3.20
CA TYR A 40 7.59 14.62 3.27
C TYR A 40 8.00 15.26 1.94
N PHE A 41 9.02 14.72 1.28
CA PHE A 41 9.48 15.24 -0.01
C PHE A 41 8.35 15.26 -1.05
N MET A 42 7.59 14.16 -1.13
CA MET A 42 6.42 14.08 -1.99
C MET A 42 5.36 15.14 -1.62
N CYS A 43 5.01 15.26 -0.34
CA CYS A 43 4.01 16.22 0.13
C CYS A 43 4.44 17.67 -0.14
N ALA A 44 5.66 18.04 0.24
CA ALA A 44 6.19 19.39 0.10
C ALA A 44 6.29 19.83 -1.36
N ALA A 45 6.82 18.98 -2.24
CA ALA A 45 6.90 19.28 -3.67
C ALA A 45 5.51 19.42 -4.31
N THR A 46 4.59 18.51 -3.95
CA THR A 46 3.22 18.52 -4.48
C THR A 46 2.45 19.77 -4.05
N LEU A 47 2.53 20.14 -2.77
CA LEU A 47 1.80 21.30 -2.25
C LEU A 47 2.34 22.62 -2.81
N GLN A 48 3.65 22.77 -2.95
CA GLN A 48 4.22 23.94 -3.61
C GLN A 48 3.73 24.08 -5.06
N ASP A 49 3.64 22.97 -5.80
CA ASP A 49 3.10 23.00 -7.15
C ASP A 49 1.60 23.31 -7.19
N ILE A 50 0.81 22.78 -6.25
CA ILE A 50 -0.62 23.10 -6.10
C ILE A 50 -0.81 24.60 -5.83
N ILE A 51 -0.09 25.16 -4.86
CA ILE A 51 -0.20 26.58 -4.47
C ILE A 51 0.23 27.47 -5.64
N ARG A 52 1.34 27.12 -6.32
CA ARG A 52 1.78 27.82 -7.53
C ARG A 52 0.71 27.81 -8.62
N ARG A 53 0.08 26.66 -8.90
CA ARG A 53 -1.00 26.54 -9.89
C ARG A 53 -2.26 27.29 -9.47
N TYR A 54 -2.61 27.29 -8.19
CA TYR A 54 -3.76 28.03 -7.66
C TYR A 54 -3.56 29.55 -7.81
N LYS A 55 -2.37 30.05 -7.48
CA LYS A 55 -2.03 31.48 -7.65
C LYS A 55 -2.06 31.92 -9.10
N ALA A 56 -1.75 31.04 -10.05
CA ALA A 56 -1.75 31.36 -11.47
C ALA A 56 -3.17 31.46 -12.09
N SER A 57 -3.38 32.44 -12.99
CA SER A 57 -4.63 32.56 -13.76
C SER A 57 -4.74 31.57 -14.91
N LYS A 58 -3.60 31.21 -15.50
CA LYS A 58 -3.48 30.32 -16.65
C LYS A 58 -2.59 29.13 -16.31
N PHE A 59 -2.95 27.95 -16.80
CA PHE A 59 -2.14 26.75 -16.63
C PHE A 59 -0.73 27.00 -17.21
N GLY A 60 0.31 26.72 -16.42
CA GLY A 60 1.70 26.95 -16.81
C GLY A 60 2.23 28.37 -16.60
N SER A 61 1.39 29.36 -16.23
CA SER A 61 1.87 30.69 -15.87
C SER A 61 2.54 30.70 -14.48
N ARG A 62 3.49 31.62 -14.30
CA ARG A 62 4.10 31.96 -12.99
C ARG A 62 3.60 33.29 -12.44
N GLU A 63 2.81 34.03 -13.20
CA GLU A 63 2.22 35.28 -12.76
C GLU A 63 1.10 35.00 -11.76
N ALA A 64 1.25 35.54 -10.55
CA ALA A 64 0.27 35.40 -9.48
C ALA A 64 -0.90 36.36 -9.74
N VAL A 65 -2.10 35.79 -9.91
CA VAL A 65 -3.34 36.53 -10.11
C VAL A 65 -4.29 36.37 -8.92
N ARG A 66 -4.29 35.20 -8.27
CA ARG A 66 -4.99 35.02 -6.99
C ARG A 66 -4.05 35.36 -5.84
N THR A 67 -4.45 36.34 -5.04
CA THR A 67 -3.73 36.76 -3.83
C THR A 67 -4.40 36.30 -2.55
N THR A 68 -5.67 35.87 -2.62
CA THR A 68 -6.44 35.33 -1.48
C THR A 68 -6.68 33.84 -1.61
N PHE A 69 -6.89 33.18 -0.47
CA PHE A 69 -7.07 31.72 -0.38
C PHE A 69 -8.51 31.29 -0.10
N ASP A 70 -9.45 32.23 0.03
CA ASP A 70 -10.88 31.94 0.31
C ASP A 70 -11.47 30.92 -0.66
N SER A 71 -11.07 30.99 -1.93
CA SER A 71 -11.54 30.11 -3.00
C SER A 71 -10.72 28.82 -3.19
N LEU A 72 -9.76 28.54 -2.29
CA LEU A 72 -8.87 27.38 -2.40
C LEU A 72 -9.65 26.06 -2.42
N PRO A 73 -10.59 25.79 -1.50
CA PRO A 73 -11.29 24.50 -1.44
C PRO A 73 -12.25 24.27 -2.62
N GLU A 74 -12.71 25.34 -3.29
CA GLU A 74 -13.56 25.27 -4.48
C GLU A 74 -12.75 24.96 -5.76
N LYS A 75 -11.42 25.10 -5.70
CA LYS A 75 -10.51 24.88 -6.83
C LYS A 75 -9.54 23.72 -6.61
N VAL A 76 -9.26 23.35 -5.36
CA VAL A 76 -8.26 22.36 -4.99
C VAL A 76 -8.89 21.35 -4.05
N ALA A 77 -8.87 20.08 -4.46
CA ALA A 77 -9.21 18.93 -3.62
C ALA A 77 -8.00 18.00 -3.53
N ILE A 78 -7.57 17.71 -2.31
CA ILE A 78 -6.40 16.88 -2.00
C ILE A 78 -6.90 15.58 -1.38
N GLN A 79 -6.73 14.47 -2.10
CA GLN A 79 -7.07 13.13 -1.60
C GLN A 79 -5.82 12.47 -1.00
N LEU A 80 -5.87 12.17 0.28
CA LEU A 80 -4.88 11.42 1.03
C LEU A 80 -5.23 9.93 0.93
N ASN A 81 -4.44 9.15 0.21
CA ASN A 81 -4.63 7.70 0.11
C ASN A 81 -3.73 7.01 1.13
N ASP A 82 -4.36 6.37 2.13
CA ASP A 82 -3.72 5.94 3.38
C ASP A 82 -3.02 7.09 4.11
N THR A 83 -2.15 6.76 5.07
CA THR A 83 -1.47 7.74 5.93
C THR A 83 -0.18 8.28 5.34
N HIS A 84 0.36 7.68 4.28
CA HIS A 84 1.63 8.10 3.67
C HIS A 84 1.68 9.61 3.31
N PRO A 85 0.62 10.23 2.74
CA PRO A 85 0.62 11.67 2.49
C PRO A 85 0.07 12.51 3.65
N ALA A 86 -0.07 11.97 4.87
CA ALA A 86 -0.68 12.68 6.01
C ALA A 86 0.05 13.98 6.36
N LEU A 87 1.36 14.06 6.10
CA LEU A 87 2.17 15.27 6.28
C LEU A 87 1.74 16.44 5.37
N ALA A 88 0.92 16.19 4.35
CA ALA A 88 0.32 17.26 3.56
C ALA A 88 -0.56 18.19 4.40
N ILE A 89 -1.20 17.69 5.47
CA ILE A 89 -2.03 18.49 6.39
C ILE A 89 -1.17 19.56 7.11
N PRO A 90 -0.16 19.19 7.91
CA PRO A 90 0.69 20.18 8.58
C PRO A 90 1.55 20.99 7.59
N GLU A 91 1.93 20.45 6.43
CA GLU A 91 2.68 21.23 5.43
C GLU A 91 1.82 22.31 4.76
N LEU A 92 0.57 22.00 4.39
CA LEU A 92 -0.33 23.02 3.84
C LEU A 92 -0.60 24.10 4.88
N LEU A 93 -0.83 23.71 6.14
CA LEU A 93 -1.01 24.65 7.25
C LEU A 93 0.23 25.53 7.45
N ARG A 94 1.44 24.94 7.38
CA ARG A 94 2.71 25.66 7.46
C ARG A 94 2.84 26.69 6.34
N ILE A 95 2.51 26.33 5.10
CA ILE A 95 2.56 27.27 3.97
C ILE A 95 1.59 28.44 4.23
N LEU A 96 0.35 28.14 4.58
CA LEU A 96 -0.69 29.17 4.78
C LEU A 96 -0.35 30.13 5.93
N ILE A 97 0.20 29.63 7.04
CA ILE A 97 0.55 30.47 8.19
C ILE A 97 1.93 31.12 8.02
N ASP A 98 2.97 30.32 7.79
CA ASP A 98 4.35 30.81 7.87
C ASP A 98 4.76 31.59 6.61
N ILE A 99 4.19 31.26 5.45
CA ILE A 99 4.54 31.90 4.17
C ILE A 99 3.46 32.92 3.77
N GLU A 100 2.20 32.48 3.72
CA GLU A 100 1.07 33.32 3.27
C GLU A 100 0.51 34.23 4.37
N LYS A 101 0.97 34.06 5.62
CA LYS A 101 0.65 34.92 6.77
C LYS A 101 -0.83 34.97 7.14
N LEU A 102 -1.55 33.88 6.89
CA LEU A 102 -2.94 33.73 7.31
C LEU A 102 -3.02 33.46 8.82
N PRO A 103 -4.08 33.96 9.50
CA PRO A 103 -4.43 33.54 10.85
C PRO A 103 -4.62 32.02 10.92
N TYR A 104 -4.35 31.42 12.09
CA TYR A 104 -4.43 29.97 12.26
C TYR A 104 -5.83 29.42 11.95
N GLU A 105 -6.87 30.07 12.45
CA GLU A 105 -8.26 29.63 12.33
C GLU A 105 -8.70 29.57 10.87
N GLU A 106 -8.33 30.60 10.09
CA GLU A 106 -8.60 30.67 8.66
C GLU A 106 -7.80 29.62 7.89
N ALA A 107 -6.50 29.51 8.17
CA ALA A 107 -5.63 28.52 7.52
C ALA A 107 -6.09 27.08 7.81
N TRP A 108 -6.53 26.81 9.04
CA TRP A 108 -7.00 25.49 9.45
C TRP A 108 -8.32 25.12 8.78
N ASP A 109 -9.28 26.04 8.67
CA ASP A 109 -10.52 25.82 7.91
C ASP A 109 -10.21 25.47 6.44
N LEU A 110 -9.33 26.24 5.79
CA LEU A 110 -8.92 25.99 4.42
C LEU A 110 -8.27 24.61 4.25
N VAL A 111 -7.41 24.18 5.18
CA VAL A 111 -6.79 22.85 5.18
C VAL A 111 -7.84 21.75 5.27
N VAL A 112 -8.73 21.83 6.26
CA VAL A 112 -9.77 20.80 6.50
C VAL A 112 -10.69 20.68 5.28
N ARG A 113 -11.14 21.80 4.72
CA ARG A 113 -12.03 21.82 3.54
C ARG A 113 -11.32 21.35 2.26
N SER A 114 -9.99 21.47 2.17
CA SER A 114 -9.22 21.03 1.00
C SER A 114 -8.83 19.55 1.03
N CYS A 115 -8.75 18.93 2.22
CA CYS A 115 -8.24 17.57 2.41
C CYS A 115 -9.36 16.54 2.62
N ALA A 116 -9.23 15.38 1.97
CA ALA A 116 -10.07 14.20 2.16
C ALA A 116 -9.19 12.94 2.32
N TYR A 117 -9.61 11.98 3.14
CA TYR A 117 -8.81 10.81 3.51
C TYR A 117 -9.50 9.49 3.10
N THR A 118 -8.80 8.66 2.32
CA THR A 118 -9.17 7.27 2.07
C THR A 118 -8.33 6.34 2.93
N ASN A 119 -8.97 5.52 3.75
CA ASN A 119 -8.29 4.41 4.44
C ASN A 119 -8.47 3.11 3.63
N HIS A 120 -7.38 2.37 3.40
CA HIS A 120 -7.37 1.11 2.66
C HIS A 120 -7.17 -0.13 3.56
N THR A 121 -6.96 0.04 4.86
CA THR A 121 -6.60 -1.05 5.76
C THR A 121 -7.00 -0.80 7.21
N VAL A 122 -7.42 -1.88 7.86
CA VAL A 122 -7.72 -1.95 9.30
C VAL A 122 -6.58 -2.59 10.10
N LEU A 123 -5.51 -3.02 9.42
CA LEU A 123 -4.36 -3.68 10.05
C LEU A 123 -3.54 -2.65 10.85
N PRO A 124 -3.35 -2.83 12.17
CA PRO A 124 -2.63 -1.87 13.00
C PRO A 124 -1.22 -1.56 12.51
N GLU A 125 -0.52 -2.55 11.94
CA GLU A 125 0.83 -2.39 11.40
C GLU A 125 0.91 -1.46 10.19
N ALA A 126 -0.21 -1.23 9.50
CA ALA A 126 -0.29 -0.35 8.35
C ALA A 126 -0.79 1.06 8.70
N LEU A 127 -1.20 1.28 9.95
CA LEU A 127 -1.52 2.61 10.48
C LEU A 127 -0.24 3.25 11.02
N GLU A 128 0.31 4.19 10.25
CA GLU A 128 1.64 4.73 10.54
C GLU A 128 1.70 5.47 11.88
N ARG A 129 2.72 5.11 12.66
CA ARG A 129 3.09 5.73 13.93
C ARG A 129 4.54 6.19 13.88
N TRP A 130 4.75 7.50 13.85
CA TRP A 130 6.08 8.09 13.79
C TRP A 130 6.55 8.51 15.19
N PRO A 131 7.76 8.11 15.63
CA PRO A 131 8.32 8.63 16.88
C PRO A 131 8.37 10.16 16.87
N CYS A 132 7.91 10.79 17.97
CA CYS A 132 7.92 12.24 18.08
C CYS A 132 9.35 12.79 17.97
N SER A 133 10.32 12.11 18.60
CA SER A 133 11.76 12.43 18.52
C SER A 133 12.28 12.50 17.08
N MET A 134 11.82 11.59 16.20
CA MET A 134 12.19 11.57 14.79
C MET A 134 11.58 12.77 14.04
N LEU A 135 10.30 13.05 14.25
CA LEU A 135 9.64 14.22 13.65
C LEU A 135 10.22 15.53 14.15
N GLU A 136 10.59 15.64 15.42
CA GLU A 136 11.24 16.82 16.00
C GLU A 136 12.61 17.09 15.36
N ASN A 137 13.37 16.02 15.06
CA ASN A 137 14.66 16.14 14.40
C ASN A 137 14.53 16.49 12.91
N VAL A 138 13.66 15.79 12.17
CA VAL A 138 13.56 15.94 10.71
C VAL A 138 12.67 17.13 10.31
N LEU A 139 11.55 17.33 11.01
CA LEU A 139 10.49 18.30 10.69
C LEU A 139 10.04 19.09 11.94
N PRO A 140 10.94 19.86 12.58
CA PRO A 140 10.65 20.53 13.85
C PRO A 140 9.43 21.44 13.81
N ARG A 141 9.26 22.18 12.69
CA ARG A 141 8.10 23.08 12.52
C ARG A 141 6.80 22.31 12.39
N HIS A 142 6.78 21.20 11.65
CA HIS A 142 5.60 20.35 11.51
C HIS A 142 5.21 19.72 12.83
N MET A 143 6.18 19.32 13.66
CA MET A 143 5.87 18.80 14.98
C MET A 143 5.18 19.85 15.87
N GLN A 144 5.64 21.10 15.85
CA GLN A 144 4.96 22.20 16.57
C GLN A 144 3.51 22.37 16.10
N LEU A 145 3.27 22.32 14.79
CA LEU A 145 1.93 22.41 14.23
C LEU A 145 1.07 21.21 14.63
N ILE A 146 1.61 19.99 14.62
CA ILE A 146 0.90 18.77 15.03
C ILE A 146 0.50 18.86 16.51
N TYR A 147 1.41 19.30 17.40
CA TYR A 147 1.06 19.51 18.81
C TYR A 147 -0.03 20.57 18.98
N HIS A 148 0.01 21.64 18.21
CA HIS A 148 -1.01 22.69 18.28
C HIS A 148 -2.38 22.21 17.77
N ILE A 149 -2.42 21.47 16.66
CA ILE A 149 -3.64 20.80 16.17
C ILE A 149 -4.17 19.86 17.26
N ASN A 150 -3.31 19.04 17.87
CA ASN A 150 -3.70 18.11 18.91
C ASN A 150 -4.31 18.83 20.12
N PHE A 151 -3.70 19.93 20.56
CA PHE A 151 -4.18 20.72 21.68
C PHE A 151 -5.60 21.24 21.44
N LEU A 152 -5.84 21.90 20.30
CA LEU A 152 -7.17 22.42 19.97
C LEU A 152 -8.19 21.29 19.74
N HIS A 153 -7.78 20.20 19.11
CA HIS A 153 -8.64 19.03 18.92
C HIS A 153 -9.10 18.44 20.27
N LEU A 154 -8.17 18.23 21.21
CA LEU A 154 -8.47 17.67 22.52
C LEU A 154 -9.31 18.60 23.39
N GLN A 155 -9.17 19.92 23.24
CA GLN A 155 -10.09 20.88 23.86
C GLN A 155 -11.53 20.64 23.39
N GLU A 156 -11.73 20.41 22.09
CA GLU A 156 -13.04 20.16 21.51
C GLU A 156 -13.63 18.81 21.94
N VAL A 157 -12.78 17.78 22.07
CA VAL A 157 -13.17 16.48 22.63
C VAL A 157 -13.59 16.63 24.10
N GLN A 158 -12.79 17.32 24.92
CA GLN A 158 -13.08 17.55 26.34
C GLN A 158 -14.36 18.36 26.56
N LYS A 159 -14.65 19.36 25.71
CA LYS A 159 -15.90 20.13 25.76
C LYS A 159 -17.11 19.24 25.48
N ARG A 160 -16.99 18.29 24.56
CA ARG A 160 -18.10 17.41 24.14
C ARG A 160 -18.33 16.23 25.07
N TRP A 161 -17.27 15.68 25.65
CA TRP A 161 -17.34 14.59 26.63
C TRP A 161 -16.55 14.94 27.89
N PRO A 162 -17.11 15.78 28.78
CA PRO A 162 -16.41 16.16 29.99
C PRO A 162 -16.15 14.97 30.92
N GLY A 163 -14.89 14.73 31.25
CA GLY A 163 -14.47 13.69 32.21
C GLY A 163 -14.15 12.32 31.61
N ASP A 164 -14.32 12.12 30.29
CA ASP A 164 -13.93 10.89 29.59
C ASP A 164 -12.46 10.96 29.12
N SER A 165 -11.55 10.82 30.08
CA SER A 165 -10.09 10.87 29.81
C SER A 165 -9.62 9.74 28.89
N ASP A 166 -10.27 8.58 28.94
CA ASP A 166 -9.93 7.44 28.08
C ASP A 166 -10.25 7.73 26.61
N ARG A 167 -11.39 8.37 26.33
CA ARG A 167 -11.72 8.82 24.97
C ARG A 167 -10.75 9.88 24.47
N MET A 168 -10.38 10.86 25.30
CA MET A 168 -9.36 11.85 24.91
C MET A 168 -8.05 11.17 24.51
N ARG A 169 -7.63 10.16 25.27
CA ARG A 169 -6.42 9.39 24.97
C ARG A 169 -6.51 8.66 23.63
N ARG A 170 -7.65 8.02 23.32
CA ARG A 170 -7.87 7.31 22.04
C ARG A 170 -7.98 8.24 20.83
N MET A 171 -8.52 9.44 21.03
CA MET A 171 -8.68 10.45 19.97
C MET A 171 -7.47 11.36 19.79
N SER A 172 -6.50 11.32 20.71
CA SER A 172 -5.25 12.11 20.62
C SER A 172 -4.47 11.79 19.34
N LEU A 173 -3.86 12.82 18.76
CA LEU A 173 -2.87 12.68 17.70
C LEU A 173 -1.53 12.16 18.23
N ILE A 174 -1.28 12.35 19.53
CA ILE A 174 -0.06 11.93 20.22
C ILE A 174 -0.38 10.75 21.13
N GLU A 175 0.34 9.67 20.91
CA GLU A 175 0.30 8.49 21.77
C GLU A 175 1.38 8.60 22.83
N GLU A 176 0.96 8.43 24.08
CA GLU A 176 1.81 8.57 25.26
C GLU A 176 2.27 7.20 25.82
N GLU A 177 1.80 6.08 25.24
CA GLU A 177 2.22 4.74 25.66
C GLU A 177 3.61 4.39 25.11
N GLY A 178 4.58 4.25 26.02
CA GLY A 178 5.95 3.90 25.66
C GLY A 178 6.71 5.09 25.08
N GLU A 179 7.28 4.92 23.89
CA GLU A 179 7.88 6.04 23.15
C GLU A 179 6.76 6.88 22.53
N LYS A 180 6.78 8.20 22.76
CA LYS A 180 5.77 9.11 22.21
C LYS A 180 5.74 9.01 20.69
N ARG A 181 4.54 8.83 20.12
CA ARG A 181 4.35 8.68 18.68
C ARG A 181 3.21 9.54 18.16
N VAL A 182 3.36 10.02 16.92
CA VAL A 182 2.28 10.67 16.19
C VAL A 182 1.45 9.60 15.48
N ASN A 183 0.15 9.60 15.74
CA ASN A 183 -0.82 8.77 15.03
C ASN A 183 -1.30 9.47 13.77
N MET A 184 -0.74 9.06 12.63
CA MET A 184 -1.00 9.69 11.34
C MET A 184 -2.45 9.47 10.85
N ALA A 185 -3.07 8.35 11.24
CA ALA A 185 -4.46 8.08 10.91
C ALA A 185 -5.40 9.05 11.64
N ASN A 186 -5.14 9.31 12.93
CA ASN A 186 -5.89 10.32 13.69
C ASN A 186 -5.67 11.72 13.09
N LEU A 187 -4.43 12.05 12.69
CA LEU A 187 -4.13 13.32 12.03
C LEU A 187 -4.94 13.48 10.72
N CYS A 188 -5.00 12.44 9.89
CA CYS A 188 -5.80 12.44 8.67
C CYS A 188 -7.29 12.67 8.93
N VAL A 189 -7.87 12.01 9.93
CA VAL A 189 -9.30 12.15 10.26
C VAL A 189 -9.62 13.55 10.78
N VAL A 190 -8.76 14.10 11.65
CA VAL A 190 -8.93 15.44 12.22
C VAL A 190 -8.76 16.52 11.14
N GLY A 191 -7.73 16.42 10.30
CA GLY A 191 -7.39 17.40 9.27
C GLY A 191 -8.12 17.26 7.93
N SER A 192 -9.16 16.42 7.85
CA SER A 192 -9.95 16.22 6.61
C SER A 192 -11.44 16.47 6.82
N HIS A 193 -12.12 16.99 5.80
CA HIS A 193 -13.58 17.14 5.79
C HIS A 193 -14.32 15.84 5.44
N ALA A 194 -13.61 14.86 4.86
CA ALA A 194 -14.18 13.60 4.41
C ALA A 194 -13.24 12.42 4.71
N VAL A 195 -13.82 11.30 5.13
CA VAL A 195 -13.12 10.04 5.38
C VAL A 195 -13.88 8.91 4.70
N ASN A 196 -13.23 8.10 3.87
CA ASN A 196 -13.89 6.98 3.20
C ASN A 196 -13.12 5.65 3.30
N GLY A 197 -13.90 4.57 3.40
CA GLY A 197 -13.41 3.20 3.21
C GLY A 197 -13.62 2.73 1.77
N VAL A 198 -12.90 1.65 1.41
CA VAL A 198 -12.80 1.11 0.04
C VAL A 198 -13.75 -0.03 -0.32
N ALA A 199 -14.59 -0.46 0.63
CA ALA A 199 -15.65 -1.46 0.46
C ALA A 199 -16.72 -1.24 1.54
N ALA A 200 -17.98 -1.61 1.28
CA ALA A 200 -19.07 -1.36 2.23
C ALA A 200 -18.77 -1.93 3.62
N ILE A 201 -18.37 -3.21 3.70
CA ILE A 201 -17.97 -3.86 4.96
C ILE A 201 -16.78 -3.16 5.62
N HIS A 202 -15.81 -2.71 4.83
CA HIS A 202 -14.64 -1.99 5.34
C HIS A 202 -15.05 -0.67 5.97
N SER A 203 -15.91 0.11 5.31
CA SER A 203 -16.47 1.35 5.86
C SER A 203 -17.26 1.12 7.15
N GLU A 204 -18.02 0.03 7.28
CA GLU A 204 -18.70 -0.30 8.53
C GLU A 204 -17.72 -0.64 9.65
N ILE A 205 -16.67 -1.42 9.37
CA ILE A 205 -15.64 -1.73 10.36
C ILE A 205 -14.95 -0.45 10.84
N LEU A 206 -14.59 0.47 9.94
CA LEU A 206 -13.98 1.75 10.33
C LEU A 206 -14.87 2.55 11.29
N LYS A 207 -16.18 2.59 11.03
CA LYS A 207 -17.15 3.29 11.89
C LYS A 207 -17.39 2.58 13.22
N ALA A 208 -17.36 1.24 13.23
CA ALA A 208 -17.67 0.44 14.42
C ALA A 208 -16.46 0.24 15.35
N THR A 209 -15.24 0.21 14.81
CA THR A 209 -14.03 -0.14 15.57
C THR A 209 -12.96 0.94 15.49
N VAL A 210 -12.23 1.06 14.38
CA VAL A 210 -10.99 1.84 14.28
C VAL A 210 -11.20 3.32 14.57
N PHE A 211 -12.25 3.91 14.01
CA PHE A 211 -12.55 5.34 14.12
C PHE A 211 -13.90 5.58 14.81
N ARG A 212 -14.32 4.68 15.70
CA ARG A 212 -15.62 4.78 16.38
C ARG A 212 -15.81 6.13 17.08
N ASP A 213 -14.85 6.54 17.90
CA ASP A 213 -14.96 7.79 18.66
C ASP A 213 -15.00 9.03 17.73
N PHE A 214 -14.27 8.98 16.60
CA PHE A 214 -14.33 10.02 15.57
C PHE A 214 -15.64 10.02 14.80
N TYR A 215 -16.24 8.86 14.55
CA TYR A 215 -17.55 8.73 13.92
C TYR A 215 -18.66 9.27 14.83
N GLU A 216 -18.59 9.00 16.13
CA GLU A 216 -19.48 9.59 17.14
C GLU A 216 -19.33 11.13 17.17
N MET A 217 -18.12 11.65 16.95
CA MET A 217 -17.88 13.10 16.86
C MET A 217 -18.41 13.73 15.56
N TRP A 218 -18.05 13.16 14.41
CA TRP A 218 -18.34 13.74 13.10
C TRP A 218 -18.94 12.70 12.15
N PRO A 219 -20.19 12.25 12.36
CA PRO A 219 -20.77 11.17 11.58
C PRO A 219 -20.88 11.51 10.10
N HIS A 220 -21.08 12.79 9.76
CA HIS A 220 -21.19 13.28 8.39
C HIS A 220 -19.89 13.20 7.57
N LYS A 221 -18.71 13.07 8.22
CA LYS A 221 -17.43 12.94 7.50
C LYS A 221 -17.27 11.57 6.84
N PHE A 222 -17.90 10.53 7.40
CA PHE A 222 -17.63 9.15 7.02
C PHE A 222 -18.48 8.68 5.84
N GLN A 223 -17.81 8.17 4.81
CA GLN A 223 -18.42 7.71 3.56
C GLN A 223 -17.94 6.31 3.16
N ASN A 224 -18.60 5.76 2.14
CA ASN A 224 -18.09 4.62 1.40
C ASN A 224 -17.82 4.98 -0.06
N LYS A 225 -16.65 4.58 -0.56
CA LYS A 225 -16.30 4.61 -1.98
C LYS A 225 -15.71 3.26 -2.36
N THR A 226 -16.56 2.35 -2.83
CA THR A 226 -16.12 1.00 -3.19
C THR A 226 -15.12 1.06 -4.37
N ASN A 227 -13.97 0.40 -4.21
CA ASN A 227 -12.92 0.36 -5.22
C ASN A 227 -13.43 -0.20 -6.56
N GLY A 228 -12.80 0.24 -7.64
CA GLY A 228 -13.08 -0.23 -8.98
C GLY A 228 -11.80 -0.41 -9.79
N ILE A 229 -11.92 -1.17 -10.88
CA ILE A 229 -10.84 -1.36 -11.84
C ILE A 229 -11.22 -0.72 -13.18
N THR A 230 -10.24 -0.21 -13.91
CA THR A 230 -10.49 0.40 -15.22
C THR A 230 -10.76 -0.67 -16.29
N PRO A 231 -11.91 -0.64 -17.00
CA PRO A 231 -12.24 -1.63 -18.03
C PRO A 231 -11.33 -1.53 -19.26
N ARG A 232 -10.63 -0.40 -19.44
CA ARG A 232 -9.69 -0.21 -20.56
C ARG A 232 -8.53 -1.19 -20.48
N ARG A 233 -7.94 -1.33 -19.29
CA ARG A 233 -6.80 -2.25 -19.08
C ARG A 233 -7.27 -3.67 -18.80
N TRP A 234 -8.27 -3.82 -17.91
CA TRP A 234 -8.68 -5.11 -17.36
C TRP A 234 -9.76 -5.84 -18.15
N LEU A 235 -10.16 -5.30 -19.30
CA LEU A 235 -11.03 -5.99 -20.26
C LEU A 235 -10.57 -5.74 -21.68
N LEU A 236 -10.51 -4.48 -22.14
CA LEU A 236 -10.25 -4.18 -23.55
C LEU A 236 -8.82 -4.52 -24.02
N LEU A 237 -7.84 -4.37 -23.12
CA LEU A 237 -6.42 -4.64 -23.41
C LEU A 237 -6.05 -6.11 -23.13
N CYS A 238 -6.34 -6.61 -21.93
CA CYS A 238 -5.88 -7.94 -21.53
C CYS A 238 -6.76 -9.09 -22.03
N ASN A 239 -8.03 -8.84 -22.36
CA ASN A 239 -8.96 -9.86 -22.86
C ASN A 239 -9.58 -9.43 -24.21
N PRO A 240 -8.80 -9.48 -25.31
CA PRO A 240 -9.27 -9.08 -26.62
C PRO A 240 -10.33 -10.03 -27.21
N GLY A 241 -10.51 -11.24 -26.66
CA GLY A 241 -11.54 -12.21 -27.06
C GLY A 241 -12.92 -11.84 -26.50
N CYS A 242 -12.99 -11.36 -25.26
CA CYS A 242 -14.22 -10.93 -24.60
C CYS A 242 -14.60 -9.46 -24.86
N ARG A 243 -13.79 -8.70 -25.60
CA ARG A 243 -14.13 -7.30 -25.94
C ARG A 243 -15.27 -7.24 -26.96
N PRO A 244 -16.21 -6.29 -26.85
CA PRO A 244 -17.26 -6.11 -27.86
C PRO A 244 -16.69 -5.94 -29.26
N HIS A 245 -17.32 -6.51 -30.29
CA HIS A 245 -16.79 -6.41 -31.66
C HIS A 245 -17.01 -5.03 -32.29
N ARG A 246 -18.19 -4.43 -32.03
CA ARG A 246 -18.53 -3.10 -32.55
C ARG A 246 -17.75 -2.01 -31.83
N ARG A 247 -17.22 -1.05 -32.60
CA ARG A 247 -16.47 0.10 -32.07
C ARG A 247 -17.30 0.94 -31.10
N GLU A 248 -18.61 1.06 -31.34
CA GLU A 248 -19.52 1.82 -30.48
C GLU A 248 -19.71 1.15 -29.11
N ASP A 249 -19.83 -0.18 -29.07
CA ASP A 249 -19.95 -0.93 -27.81
C ASP A 249 -18.66 -0.89 -27.00
N ARG A 250 -17.49 -0.87 -27.67
CA ARG A 250 -16.20 -0.62 -27.00
C ARG A 250 -16.15 0.75 -26.34
N ARG A 251 -16.63 1.80 -27.04
CA ARG A 251 -16.73 3.15 -26.47
C ARG A 251 -17.69 3.21 -25.29
N ARG A 252 -18.80 2.46 -25.33
CA ARG A 252 -19.75 2.36 -24.20
C ARG A 252 -19.13 1.67 -22.98
N VAL A 253 -18.38 0.58 -23.16
CA VAL A 253 -17.65 -0.09 -22.07
C VAL A 253 -16.56 0.80 -21.47
N ASP A 254 -15.90 1.60 -22.30
CA ASP A 254 -14.85 2.55 -21.90
C ASP A 254 -15.44 3.70 -21.04
N VAL A 255 -16.49 4.35 -21.54
CA VAL A 255 -17.01 5.60 -20.96
C VAL A 255 -18.13 5.37 -19.92
N ALA A 256 -18.93 4.31 -20.07
CA ALA A 256 -20.11 4.04 -19.25
C ALA A 256 -20.28 2.53 -18.94
N PRO A 257 -19.34 1.90 -18.21
CA PRO A 257 -19.34 0.45 -17.96
C PRO A 257 -20.60 -0.06 -17.24
N ARG A 258 -21.26 0.76 -16.40
CA ARG A 258 -22.55 0.39 -15.76
C ARG A 258 -23.70 0.27 -16.76
N GLN A 259 -23.74 1.12 -17.78
CA GLN A 259 -24.74 1.03 -18.85
C GLN A 259 -24.43 -0.14 -19.80
N ALA A 260 -23.15 -0.47 -20.00
CA ALA A 260 -22.73 -1.65 -20.72
C ALA A 260 -23.04 -2.96 -19.98
N ALA A 261 -23.02 -2.98 -18.64
CA ALA A 261 -23.45 -4.13 -17.84
C ALA A 261 -24.96 -4.37 -17.95
N GLY A 262 -25.77 -3.31 -18.03
CA GLY A 262 -27.21 -3.41 -18.35
C GLY A 262 -27.49 -3.96 -19.75
N ALA A 263 -26.52 -3.93 -20.66
CA ALA A 263 -26.63 -4.56 -21.98
C ALA A 263 -26.48 -6.09 -21.96
N GLN A 264 -26.33 -6.73 -20.79
CA GLN A 264 -26.67 -8.15 -20.66
C GLN A 264 -28.18 -8.41 -20.90
N ALA A 265 -29.01 -7.37 -20.87
CA ALA A 265 -30.40 -7.43 -21.32
C ALA A 265 -30.57 -7.24 -22.85
N LEU A 266 -29.48 -7.06 -23.61
CA LEU A 266 -29.53 -7.04 -25.08
C LEU A 266 -28.94 -8.34 -25.66
N GLY A 267 -29.79 -9.36 -25.73
CA GLY A 267 -29.74 -10.31 -26.84
C GLY A 267 -29.24 -11.70 -26.52
N GLU A 268 -30.13 -12.46 -25.88
CA GLU A 268 -30.22 -13.92 -25.98
C GLU A 268 -30.10 -14.37 -27.44
N GLY A 269 -29.03 -15.10 -27.75
CA GLY A 269 -28.81 -15.75 -29.03
C GLY A 269 -27.74 -16.83 -28.89
N PRO A 270 -27.89 -18.01 -29.52
CA PRO A 270 -27.05 -19.20 -29.27
C PRO A 270 -25.56 -19.02 -29.63
N VAL A 271 -25.19 -17.90 -30.26
CA VAL A 271 -23.83 -17.59 -30.73
C VAL A 271 -22.94 -16.95 -29.65
N VAL A 272 -23.51 -16.35 -28.60
CA VAL A 272 -22.76 -15.63 -27.56
C VAL A 272 -22.10 -16.55 -26.52
N PRO A 273 -22.74 -17.63 -26.03
CA PRO A 273 -22.12 -18.55 -25.08
C PRO A 273 -20.92 -19.29 -25.69
N ALA A 274 -21.09 -19.87 -26.89
CA ALA A 274 -20.03 -20.60 -27.58
C ALA A 274 -18.77 -19.74 -27.83
N ARG A 275 -18.94 -18.45 -28.16
CA ARG A 275 -17.82 -17.52 -28.37
C ARG A 275 -17.13 -17.09 -27.08
N ARG A 276 -17.85 -17.06 -25.96
CA ARG A 276 -17.24 -16.81 -24.64
C ARG A 276 -16.39 -18.00 -24.23
N ASP A 277 -16.90 -19.22 -24.41
CA ASP A 277 -16.18 -20.44 -24.10
C ASP A 277 -14.93 -20.59 -25.01
N GLU A 278 -15.02 -20.23 -26.30
CA GLU A 278 -13.86 -20.16 -27.21
C GLU A 278 -12.84 -19.10 -26.79
N GLY A 279 -13.30 -17.92 -26.35
CA GLY A 279 -12.43 -16.85 -25.86
C GLY A 279 -11.68 -17.27 -24.59
N GLU A 280 -12.39 -17.88 -23.64
CA GLU A 280 -11.82 -18.37 -22.39
C GLU A 280 -10.83 -19.53 -22.61
N ALA A 281 -11.16 -20.47 -23.51
CA ALA A 281 -10.25 -21.55 -23.88
C ALA A 281 -8.98 -21.02 -24.56
N GLY A 282 -9.10 -19.99 -25.41
CA GLY A 282 -7.97 -19.30 -26.05
C GLY A 282 -7.04 -18.65 -25.02
N GLU A 283 -7.60 -17.96 -24.02
CA GLU A 283 -6.81 -17.35 -22.95
C GLU A 283 -6.10 -18.37 -22.06
N GLN A 284 -6.77 -19.48 -21.71
CA GLN A 284 -6.15 -20.56 -20.94
C GLN A 284 -4.98 -21.20 -21.69
N ALA A 285 -5.09 -21.34 -23.01
CA ALA A 285 -4.00 -21.86 -23.85
C ALA A 285 -2.81 -20.87 -23.91
N GLU A 286 -3.07 -19.57 -24.07
CA GLU A 286 -2.02 -18.53 -24.05
C GLU A 286 -1.31 -18.48 -22.69
N ALA A 287 -2.06 -18.50 -21.59
CA ALA A 287 -1.51 -18.55 -20.23
C ALA A 287 -0.65 -19.79 -20.01
N GLY A 288 -1.12 -20.96 -20.46
CA GLY A 288 -0.34 -22.20 -20.38
C GLY A 288 0.93 -22.19 -21.24
N GLY A 289 0.91 -21.52 -22.40
CA GLY A 289 2.10 -21.27 -23.20
C GLY A 289 3.11 -20.38 -22.48
N ALA A 290 2.65 -19.29 -21.85
CA ALA A 290 3.49 -18.37 -21.09
C ALA A 290 4.14 -19.04 -19.87
N ASP A 291 3.38 -19.86 -19.12
CA ASP A 291 3.89 -20.60 -17.97
C ASP A 291 4.94 -21.64 -18.37
N ARG A 292 4.71 -22.36 -19.48
CA ARG A 292 5.72 -23.27 -20.04
C ARG A 292 6.98 -22.53 -20.46
N ALA A 293 6.85 -21.37 -21.11
CA ALA A 293 7.98 -20.57 -21.55
C ALA A 293 8.80 -20.01 -20.37
N ARG A 294 8.15 -19.59 -19.28
CA ARG A 294 8.82 -18.98 -18.12
C ARG A 294 9.34 -20.00 -17.11
N HIS A 295 8.63 -21.11 -16.93
CA HIS A 295 8.85 -22.03 -15.79
C HIS A 295 9.00 -23.49 -16.21
N GLY A 296 8.85 -23.83 -17.49
CA GLY A 296 9.01 -25.21 -18.00
C GLY A 296 7.96 -26.19 -17.49
N ARG A 297 6.85 -25.72 -16.92
CA ARG A 297 5.79 -26.56 -16.31
C ARG A 297 4.45 -26.38 -17.02
N ALA A 298 3.63 -27.42 -16.98
CA ALA A 298 2.25 -27.34 -17.43
C ALA A 298 1.40 -26.53 -16.44
N HIS A 299 0.49 -25.71 -16.96
CA HIS A 299 -0.42 -24.88 -16.18
C HIS A 299 -1.34 -25.73 -15.31
N GLN A 300 -1.52 -25.35 -14.04
CA GLN A 300 -2.48 -25.99 -13.13
C GLN A 300 -3.71 -25.09 -12.94
N PRO A 301 -4.94 -25.64 -12.97
CA PRO A 301 -6.15 -24.86 -12.74
C PRO A 301 -6.24 -24.43 -11.27
N GLY A 302 -6.62 -23.16 -11.06
CA GLY A 302 -6.69 -22.54 -9.73
C GLY A 302 -5.64 -21.44 -9.56
N VAL A 303 -5.99 -20.22 -9.95
CA VAL A 303 -5.06 -19.07 -9.91
C VAL A 303 -5.29 -18.25 -8.65
N HIS A 304 -4.29 -18.21 -7.77
CA HIS A 304 -4.23 -17.28 -6.65
C HIS A 304 -3.00 -16.37 -6.82
N VAL A 305 -3.24 -15.14 -7.32
CA VAL A 305 -2.19 -14.16 -7.56
C VAL A 305 -2.48 -12.90 -6.75
N ARG A 306 -1.61 -12.61 -5.78
CA ARG A 306 -1.60 -11.41 -4.93
C ARG A 306 -0.24 -11.29 -4.23
N ARG A 307 0.00 -10.19 -3.52
CA ARG A 307 1.23 -10.04 -2.73
C ARG A 307 1.25 -11.05 -1.58
N ALA A 308 2.40 -11.72 -1.38
CA ALA A 308 2.59 -12.57 -0.21
C ALA A 308 2.54 -11.71 1.07
N GLY A 309 1.71 -12.10 2.05
CA GLY A 309 1.52 -11.35 3.30
C GLY A 309 0.20 -10.59 3.43
N GLU A 310 -0.59 -10.44 2.35
CA GLU A 310 -1.98 -9.97 2.47
C GLU A 310 -2.82 -11.02 3.20
N ALA A 311 -3.36 -10.65 4.37
CA ALA A 311 -4.08 -11.55 5.26
C ALA A 311 -5.18 -12.34 4.53
N HIS A 312 -5.05 -13.67 4.50
CA HIS A 312 -6.19 -14.58 4.43
C HIS A 312 -5.86 -15.85 5.21
N PRO A 313 -6.79 -16.41 6.01
CA PRO A 313 -6.59 -17.62 6.81
C PRO A 313 -6.32 -18.94 6.03
N ARG A 314 -6.03 -18.91 4.73
CA ARG A 314 -5.97 -20.13 3.89
C ARG A 314 -4.63 -20.42 3.20
N VAL A 315 -3.61 -19.56 3.34
CA VAL A 315 -2.30 -19.81 2.71
C VAL A 315 -1.55 -20.99 3.38
N GLN A 316 -1.99 -21.44 4.55
CA GLN A 316 -1.47 -22.62 5.25
C GLN A 316 -2.52 -23.73 5.44
N ALA A 317 -3.53 -23.84 4.57
CA ALA A 317 -4.34 -25.07 4.56
C ALA A 317 -3.54 -26.15 3.80
N PRO A 318 -3.08 -27.24 4.45
CA PRO A 318 -2.49 -28.36 3.72
C PRO A 318 -3.53 -28.87 2.72
N ALA A 319 -3.10 -29.14 1.49
CA ALA A 319 -3.96 -29.64 0.43
C ALA A 319 -4.82 -30.79 0.95
N ALA A 320 -6.14 -30.60 1.00
CA ALA A 320 -7.07 -31.66 1.30
C ALA A 320 -6.87 -32.75 0.24
N GLN A 321 -6.39 -33.91 0.68
CA GLN A 321 -6.26 -35.09 -0.17
C GLN A 321 -7.65 -35.41 -0.72
N HIS A 322 -7.80 -35.35 -2.04
CA HIS A 322 -9.00 -35.85 -2.71
C HIS A 322 -9.13 -37.35 -2.39
N PRO A 323 -10.31 -37.85 -1.99
CA PRO A 323 -10.51 -39.27 -1.81
C PRO A 323 -10.42 -39.95 -3.18
N ALA A 324 -9.51 -40.92 -3.30
CA ALA A 324 -9.36 -41.75 -4.48
C ALA A 324 -10.69 -42.43 -4.81
N ARG A 325 -11.19 -42.21 -6.03
CA ARG A 325 -12.27 -43.02 -6.61
C ARG A 325 -11.73 -44.43 -6.81
N HIS A 326 -12.25 -45.38 -6.05
CA HIS A 326 -12.09 -46.80 -6.31
C HIS A 326 -12.89 -47.17 -7.56
N ASP A 327 -12.23 -47.23 -8.71
CA ASP A 327 -12.77 -47.97 -9.86
C ASP A 327 -12.42 -49.45 -9.70
N ALA A 328 -13.45 -50.25 -9.45
CA ALA A 328 -13.37 -51.70 -9.39
C ALA A 328 -13.16 -52.26 -10.81
N VAL A 329 -11.97 -52.84 -11.05
CA VAL A 329 -11.72 -53.66 -12.24
C VAL A 329 -11.81 -55.13 -11.82
N GLN A 330 -12.82 -55.83 -12.34
CA GLN A 330 -12.94 -57.29 -12.24
C GLN A 330 -11.85 -58.00 -13.07
N PRO A 331 -11.38 -59.19 -12.64
CA PRO A 331 -10.20 -59.83 -13.21
C PRO A 331 -10.58 -60.77 -14.37
N HIS A 332 -9.90 -60.63 -15.51
CA HIS A 332 -9.89 -61.67 -16.53
C HIS A 332 -8.58 -62.48 -16.51
N GLN A 333 -8.78 -63.78 -16.64
CA GLN A 333 -7.84 -64.86 -16.36
C GLN A 333 -6.66 -64.97 -17.33
N ALA A 334 -5.54 -65.37 -16.72
CA ALA A 334 -4.28 -65.90 -17.23
C ALA A 334 -4.23 -66.55 -18.62
N ARG A 335 -3.08 -66.37 -19.30
CA ARG A 335 -2.21 -67.49 -19.73
C ARG A 335 -0.74 -67.06 -19.94
N PRO A 336 0.25 -67.97 -19.80
CA PRO A 336 1.63 -67.64 -19.45
C PRO A 336 2.65 -67.87 -20.58
N ARG A 337 3.89 -67.38 -20.36
CA ARG A 337 5.24 -67.77 -20.90
C ARG A 337 6.02 -66.48 -21.27
N ARG A 338 7.30 -66.28 -20.96
CA ARG A 338 8.44 -67.17 -20.69
C ARG A 338 9.52 -66.39 -19.90
N ARG A 339 10.21 -67.07 -18.99
CA ARG A 339 11.43 -66.63 -18.30
C ARG A 339 12.61 -66.59 -19.27
N GLN A 340 13.49 -65.59 -19.13
CA GLN A 340 14.93 -65.78 -19.28
C GLN A 340 15.67 -65.06 -18.15
N HIS A 341 16.56 -65.82 -17.52
CA HIS A 341 17.49 -65.42 -16.47
C HIS A 341 18.73 -64.74 -17.07
N ALA A 342 19.31 -63.80 -16.32
CA ALA A 342 20.76 -63.77 -16.10
C ALA A 342 21.04 -63.06 -14.76
N ALA A 343 21.84 -63.71 -13.92
CA ALA A 343 22.29 -63.28 -12.60
C ALA A 343 23.82 -63.13 -12.60
N HIS A 344 24.35 -62.57 -11.50
CA HIS A 344 25.74 -62.62 -10.99
C HIS A 344 26.75 -61.62 -11.58
N ARG A 345 27.64 -60.93 -10.83
CA ARG A 345 28.29 -61.10 -9.49
C ARG A 345 28.58 -59.70 -8.87
N HIS A 346 28.49 -59.44 -7.55
CA HIS A 346 29.52 -59.63 -6.48
C HIS A 346 30.96 -59.28 -6.92
N ASP A 347 31.80 -58.52 -6.19
CA ASP A 347 32.04 -58.52 -4.74
C ASP A 347 33.09 -57.42 -4.34
N ARG A 348 33.01 -56.91 -3.10
CA ARG A 348 34.12 -56.53 -2.14
C ARG A 348 35.12 -55.39 -2.50
N ARG A 349 35.77 -54.65 -1.59
CA ARG A 349 35.82 -54.55 -0.11
C ARG A 349 36.70 -53.34 0.30
N GLN A 350 36.35 -52.77 1.46
CA GLN A 350 37.20 -52.37 2.61
C GLN A 350 38.24 -51.25 2.58
N GLY A 351 38.25 -50.54 3.74
CA GLY A 351 39.41 -49.93 4.40
C GLY A 351 39.37 -48.40 4.37
N GLY A 352 39.42 -47.64 5.46
CA GLY A 352 39.67 -47.94 6.86
C GLY A 352 39.63 -46.61 7.65
N ALA A 353 39.19 -46.69 8.91
CA ALA A 353 39.11 -45.59 9.87
C ALA A 353 40.50 -45.23 10.45
N ARG A 354 40.52 -44.10 11.22
CA ARG A 354 41.50 -43.56 12.20
C ARG A 354 41.96 -42.14 11.80
N LEU A 355 42.09 -41.13 12.67
CA LEU A 355 42.17 -41.05 14.12
C LEU A 355 41.86 -39.60 14.59
N LEU A 356 41.44 -39.46 15.86
CA LEU A 356 41.07 -38.25 16.60
C LEU A 356 42.28 -37.45 17.15
N HIS A 357 41.97 -36.22 17.57
CA HIS A 357 42.49 -35.47 18.74
C HIS A 357 43.80 -34.65 18.65
N ARG A 358 43.73 -33.30 18.78
CA ARG A 358 43.99 -32.52 20.04
C ARG A 358 44.06 -30.99 19.83
N GLN A 359 43.40 -30.27 20.78
CA GLN A 359 43.76 -29.01 21.48
C GLN A 359 44.13 -27.76 20.64
N ALA A 360 43.48 -26.59 20.70
CA ALA A 360 42.93 -25.76 21.78
C ALA A 360 43.97 -25.19 22.78
N ASP A 361 43.99 -23.86 22.84
CA ASP A 361 44.62 -22.91 23.77
C ASP A 361 46.14 -22.64 23.67
N ASP A 362 46.50 -21.40 23.29
CA ASP A 362 47.11 -20.45 24.25
C ASP A 362 47.26 -19.00 23.72
N ARG A 363 46.76 -18.07 24.56
CA ARG A 363 47.32 -16.78 25.01
C ARG A 363 47.70 -15.65 24.04
N ALA A 364 46.83 -14.64 24.13
CA ALA A 364 47.12 -13.24 24.40
C ALA A 364 48.52 -12.87 24.92
N GLY A 365 49.07 -11.79 24.35
CA GLY A 365 49.86 -10.81 25.10
C GLY A 365 51.23 -10.47 24.51
N LEU A 366 51.31 -9.40 23.70
CA LEU A 366 52.47 -8.52 23.71
C LEU A 366 52.12 -7.12 23.17
N ARG A 367 52.17 -6.16 24.10
CA ARG A 367 52.07 -4.72 23.89
C ARG A 367 53.35 -4.17 23.26
N ARG A 368 53.17 -3.13 22.43
CA ARG A 368 53.97 -1.91 22.27
C ARG A 368 55.46 -2.06 21.89
N ARG A 369 55.85 -1.45 20.76
CA ARG A 369 56.59 -0.15 20.71
C ARG A 369 56.99 0.24 19.29
N GLN A 370 56.93 1.56 19.04
CA GLN A 370 57.61 2.36 17.99
C GLN A 370 57.05 2.17 16.57
N HIS A 371 56.65 3.19 15.80
CA HIS A 371 56.97 4.63 15.78
C HIS A 371 55.78 5.44 15.26
#